data_AF-A0A1T5CI90-F1
#
_entry.id   AF-A0A1T5CI90-F1
#
_cell.length_a   1.000
_cell.length_b   1.000
_cell.length_c   1.000
_cell.angle_alpha   90.00
_cell.angle_beta   90.00
_cell.angle_gamma   90.00
#
_symmetry.space_group_name_H-M   'P 1'
#
loop_
_entity.id
_entity.type
_entity.pdbx_description
1 polymer ?
#
loop_
_entity_poly.entity_id
_entity_poly.type
_entity_poly.pdbx_seq_one_letter_code
_entity_poly.pdbx_strand_id
1 'polypeptide(L)' 'MGQLQLLEKVKKIPPAYQQEVEDFVDFILSKKLRSADKDAVKRRVGLLKGKLWMSDDFDEPAPISSLNSPSAMQ' A
#
# COMPACT_ATOMS: atom_id res chain seq x y z
N MET A 1 16.59 -19.02 -18.45
CA MET A 1 16.68 -20.24 -17.62
C MET A 1 15.42 -21.05 -17.82
N GLY A 2 15.52 -22.37 -17.96
CA GLY A 2 14.34 -23.23 -18.09
C GLY A 2 13.61 -23.38 -16.75
N GLN A 3 12.28 -23.59 -16.80
CA GLN A 3 11.44 -23.78 -15.61
C GLN A 3 11.94 -24.91 -14.69
N LEU A 4 12.52 -25.96 -15.29
CA LEU A 4 13.10 -27.10 -14.57
C LEU A 4 14.31 -26.71 -13.69
N GLN A 5 15.17 -25.81 -14.17
CA GLN A 5 16.35 -25.35 -13.43
C GLN A 5 15.97 -24.47 -12.23
N LEU A 6 14.83 -23.79 -12.30
CA LEU A 6 14.32 -23.00 -11.18
C LEU A 6 13.81 -23.91 -10.06
N LEU A 7 13.03 -24.95 -10.42
CA LEU A 7 12.50 -25.92 -9.46
C LEU A 7 13.61 -26.68 -8.73
N GLU A 8 14.68 -27.06 -9.42
CA GLU A 8 15.83 -27.71 -8.80
C GLU A 8 16.54 -26.80 -7.78
N LYS A 9 16.60 -25.50 -8.04
CA LYS A 9 17.19 -24.53 -7.11
C LYS A 9 16.30 -24.34 -5.89
N VAL A 10 14.98 -24.21 -6.08
CA VAL A 10 14.02 -24.06 -4.97
C VAL A 10 14.02 -25.31 -4.08
N LYS A 11 14.14 -26.51 -4.64
CA LYS A 11 14.25 -27.76 -3.86
C LYS A 11 15.51 -27.88 -3.01
N LYS A 12 16.60 -27.19 -3.38
CA LYS A 12 17.86 -27.19 -2.62
C LYS A 12 17.84 -26.22 -1.44
N ILE A 13 16.81 -25.38 -1.33
CA ILE A 13 16.71 -24.36 -0.30
C ILE A 13 16.13 -24.99 0.98
N PRO A 14 16.73 -24.75 2.15
CA PRO A 14 16.19 -25.20 3.43
C PRO A 14 14.77 -24.67 3.68
N PRO A 15 13.91 -25.41 4.38
CA PRO A 15 12.50 -25.03 4.60
C PRO A 15 12.32 -23.65 5.24
N ALA A 16 13.30 -23.21 6.05
CA ALA A 16 13.30 -21.88 6.65
C ALA A 16 13.32 -20.72 5.63
N TYR A 17 13.93 -20.92 4.46
CA TYR A 17 14.04 -19.91 3.41
C TYR A 17 13.01 -20.09 2.29
N GLN A 18 12.23 -21.18 2.32
CA GLN A 18 11.18 -21.41 1.32
C GLN A 18 10.05 -20.38 1.46
N GLN A 19 9.71 -19.99 2.69
CA GLN A 19 8.77 -18.89 2.94
C GLN A 19 9.25 -17.57 2.35
N GLU A 20 10.53 -17.21 2.56
CA GLU A 20 11.08 -15.97 2.00
C GLU A 20 11.04 -15.97 0.47
N VAL A 21 11.26 -17.12 -0.17
CA VAL A 21 11.16 -17.26 -1.62
C VAL A 21 9.70 -17.11 -2.09
N GLU A 22 8.74 -17.69 -1.37
CA GLU A 22 7.31 -17.55 -1.65
C GLU A 22 6.86 -16.09 -1.52
N ASP A 23 7.20 -15.45 -0.41
CA ASP A 23 6.94 -14.02 -0.16
C ASP A 23 7.55 -13.13 -1.25
N PHE A 24 8.75 -13.47 -1.74
CA PHE A 24 9.40 -12.72 -2.80
C PHE A 24 8.70 -12.90 -4.16
N VAL A 25 8.19 -14.09 -4.45
CA VAL A 25 7.39 -14.35 -5.65
C VAL A 25 6.09 -13.56 -5.59
N ASP A 26 5.40 -13.58 -4.46
CA ASP A 26 4.17 -12.79 -4.23
C ASP A 26 4.43 -11.28 -4.29
N PHE A 27 5.58 -10.83 -3.79
CA PHE A 27 6.01 -9.45 -3.93
C PHE A 27 6.21 -9.05 -5.40
N ILE A 28 6.84 -9.90 -6.22
CA ILE A 28 7.05 -9.64 -7.65
C ILE A 28 5.70 -9.59 -8.39
N LEU A 29 4.80 -10.53 -8.11
CA LEU A 29 3.47 -10.60 -8.72
C LEU A 29 2.62 -9.37 -8.35
N SER A 30 2.60 -9.02 -7.07
CA SER A 30 1.90 -7.82 -6.59
C SER A 30 2.51 -6.53 -7.11
N LYS A 31 3.83 -6.45 -7.34
CA LYS A 31 4.49 -5.29 -7.97
C LYS A 31 4.08 -5.14 -9.43
N LYS A 32 3.96 -6.23 -10.18
CA LYS A 32 3.48 -6.21 -11.58
C LYS A 32 2.04 -5.71 -11.65
N LEU A 33 1.15 -6.19 -10.78
CA LEU A 33 -0.24 -5.72 -10.68
C LEU A 33 -0.32 -4.24 -10.33
N ARG A 34 0.44 -3.79 -9.33
CA ARG A 34 0.51 -2.37 -8.92
C ARG A 34 1.10 -1.45 -9.99
N SER A 35 1.89 -1.97 -10.93
CA SER A 35 2.46 -1.16 -12.01
C SER A 35 1.45 -0.91 -13.13
N ALA A 36 0.53 -1.85 -13.38
CA ALA A 36 -0.56 -1.66 -14.33
C ALA A 36 -1.59 -0.61 -13.84
N ASP A 37 -1.79 -0.51 -12.53
CA ASP A 37 -2.74 0.44 -11.92
C ASP A 37 -2.16 1.87 -11.75
N LYS A 38 -0.82 2.00 -11.71
CA LYS A 38 -0.16 3.31 -11.58
C LYS A 38 -0.36 4.22 -12.78
N ASP A 39 -0.63 3.66 -13.96
CA ASP A 39 -1.01 4.44 -15.15
C ASP A 39 -2.51 4.78 -15.17
N ALA A 40 -3.34 4.10 -14.38
CA ALA A 40 -4.79 4.30 -14.37
C ALA A 40 -5.22 5.62 -13.69
N VAL A 41 -4.43 6.13 -12.73
CA VAL A 41 -4.75 7.40 -12.06
C VAL A 41 -3.49 8.24 -11.83
N LYS A 42 -3.00 8.88 -12.90
CA LYS A 42 -2.13 10.06 -12.74
C LYS A 42 -2.88 11.08 -11.88
N ARG A 43 -2.38 11.35 -10.67
CA ARG A 43 -2.92 12.39 -9.78
C ARG A 43 -2.94 13.72 -10.54
N ARG A 44 -4.13 14.25 -10.80
CA ARG A 44 -4.31 15.55 -11.45
C ARG A 44 -4.30 16.63 -10.39
N VAL A 45 -3.26 17.46 -10.39
CA VAL A 45 -3.19 18.65 -9.53
C VAL A 45 -4.36 19.58 -9.90
N GLY A 46 -5.04 20.12 -8.89
CA GLY A 46 -6.11 21.10 -9.09
C GLY A 46 -7.47 20.54 -9.49
N LEU A 47 -7.70 19.21 -9.39
CA LEU A 47 -8.99 18.59 -9.71
C LEU A 47 -10.18 19.19 -8.93
N LEU A 48 -9.94 19.64 -7.68
CA LEU A 48 -10.92 20.30 -6.82
C LEU A 48 -10.59 21.78 -6.56
N LYS A 49 -9.77 22.42 -7.39
CA LYS A 49 -9.45 23.85 -7.22
C LYS A 49 -10.74 24.67 -7.30
N GLY A 50 -10.99 25.49 -6.28
CA GLY A 50 -12.20 26.32 -6.18
C GLY A 50 -13.50 25.58 -5.80
N LYS A 51 -13.44 24.25 -5.58
CA LYS A 51 -14.58 23.45 -5.09
C LYS A 51 -14.45 23.08 -3.62
N LEU A 52 -13.28 23.30 -3.04
CA LEU A 52 -13.02 23.04 -1.63
C LEU A 52 -13.37 24.29 -0.82
N TRP A 53 -14.29 24.13 0.13
CA TRP A 53 -14.54 25.12 1.17
C TRP A 53 -13.64 24.77 2.36
N MET A 54 -12.85 25.73 2.81
CA MET A 54 -12.00 25.64 3.99
C MET A 54 -12.65 26.50 5.07
N SER A 55 -12.85 25.95 6.25
CA SER A 55 -13.40 26.71 7.38
C SER A 55 -12.36 27.69 7.92
N ASP A 56 -12.84 28.75 8.57
CA ASP A 56 -11.97 29.82 9.10
C ASP A 56 -11.07 29.34 10.26
N ASP A 57 -11.43 28.23 10.90
CA ASP A 57 -10.70 27.58 12.00
C ASP A 57 -9.71 26.50 11.53
N PHE A 58 -9.46 26.37 10.21
CA PHE A 58 -8.56 25.33 9.69
C PHE A 58 -7.13 25.39 10.26
N ASP A 59 -6.64 26.61 10.52
CA ASP A 59 -5.31 26.83 11.09
C ASP A 59 -5.32 26.74 12.63
N GLU A 60 -6.48 26.58 13.26
CA GLU A 60 -6.57 26.46 14.71
C GLU A 60 -6.08 25.08 15.19
N PRO A 61 -5.39 25.02 16.35
CA PRO A 61 -4.95 23.75 16.91
C PRO A 61 -6.17 22.88 17.23
N ALA A 62 -6.14 21.64 16.73
CA ALA A 62 -7.22 20.68 17.00
C ALA A 62 -7.44 20.55 18.53
N PRO A 63 -8.68 20.68 19.02
CA PRO A 63 -8.94 20.68 20.44
C PRO A 63 -8.60 19.30 21.05
N ILE A 64 -7.75 19.34 22.06
CA ILE A 64 -7.21 18.17 22.81
C ILE A 64 -8.34 17.35 23.47
N SER A 65 -9.54 17.92 23.61
CA SER A 65 -10.75 17.25 24.11
C SER A 65 -11.32 16.19 23.17
N SER A 66 -10.97 16.20 21.88
CA SER A 66 -11.45 15.21 20.90
C SER A 66 -10.83 13.81 21.07
N LEU A 67 -9.73 13.69 21.83
CA LEU A 67 -9.05 12.41 22.07
C LEU A 67 -9.68 11.56 23.19
N ASN A 68 -10.59 12.10 23.98
CA ASN A 68 -11.15 11.45 25.18
C ASN A 68 -12.65 11.16 25.11
N SER A 69 -13.30 11.25 23.95
CA SER A 69 -14.71 10.85 23.81
C SER A 69 -14.84 9.34 23.62
N PRO A 70 -15.47 8.59 24.54
CA PRO A 70 -15.64 7.12 24.45
C PRO A 70 -16.63 6.67 23.36
N SER A 71 -17.08 7.57 22.48
CA SER A 71 -18.15 7.31 21.53
C SER A 71 -17.68 6.72 20.19
N ALA A 72 -16.40 6.36 20.04
CA ALA A 72 -15.85 5.74 18.83
C ALA A 72 -15.86 4.19 18.86
N MET A 73 -16.62 3.57 19.79
CA MET A 73 -16.75 2.11 19.92
C MET A 73 -18.22 1.63 19.98
N GLN A 74 -19.14 2.30 19.28
CA GLN A 74 -20.45 1.71 18.96
C GLN A 74 -20.71 1.81 17.46
#